data_AF-A0A8E2JCK4-F1
#
_entry.id   AF-A0A8E2JCK4-F1
#
_cell.length_a   1.000
_cell.length_b   1.000
_cell.length_c   1.000
_cell.angle_alpha   90.00
_cell.angle_beta   90.00
_cell.angle_gamma   90.00
#
_symmetry.space_group_name_H-M   'P 1'
#
loop_
_entity.id
_entity.type
_entity.pdbx_description
1 polymer ?
#
loop_
_entity_poly.entity_id
_entity_poly.type
_entity_poly.pdbx_seq_one_letter_code
_entity_poly.pdbx_strand_id
1 'polypeptide(L)'
;MFSSTTPPGGQTPPPVPIPDDEDTAADLPLTMAASVVLTSLPRDAAKALQGAGELGVEKVTVRFQPVGSAPHLQQRVFKVSSSQRFETVVRFLRRKLGVRESESVFCYVNSVFAPGLDEGVGNLWRCFKTKDELVVAYSITPAFG
;
A
#
# COMPACT_ATOMS: atom_id res chain seq x y z
N MET A 1 -11.62 75.46 -22.88
CA MET A 1 -13.06 75.18 -23.04
C MET A 1 -13.21 74.20 -24.21
N PHE A 2 -13.65 72.96 -23.94
CA PHE A 2 -14.19 71.92 -24.86
C PHE A 2 -13.27 71.47 -26.03
N SER A 3 -13.16 70.22 -26.50
CA SER A 3 -13.44 68.85 -26.09
C SER A 3 -12.75 67.94 -27.14
N SER A 4 -12.25 66.78 -26.70
CA SER A 4 -12.24 65.45 -27.37
C SER A 4 -11.57 65.19 -28.75
N THR A 5 -10.77 64.10 -28.74
CA THR A 5 -10.65 62.98 -29.72
C THR A 5 -9.33 62.84 -30.47
N THR A 6 -8.54 61.82 -30.07
CA THR A 6 -7.48 61.16 -30.84
C THR A 6 -7.67 59.63 -30.72
N PRO A 7 -7.37 58.82 -31.76
CA PRO A 7 -8.01 57.52 -32.00
C PRO A 7 -7.06 56.31 -31.73
N PRO A 8 -7.30 55.10 -32.27
CA PRO A 8 -7.35 53.84 -31.51
C PRO A 8 -5.98 53.12 -31.41
N GLY A 9 -5.73 52.43 -30.29
CA GLY A 9 -4.56 51.58 -30.11
C GLY A 9 -4.94 50.31 -29.36
N GLY A 10 -4.59 49.16 -29.95
CA GLY A 10 -5.09 47.83 -29.59
C GLY A 10 -4.87 47.43 -28.12
N GLN A 11 -5.94 46.92 -27.52
CA GLN A 11 -5.88 46.21 -26.24
C GLN A 11 -5.38 44.78 -26.50
N THR A 12 -4.16 44.50 -26.04
CA THR A 12 -3.75 43.16 -25.63
C THR A 12 -4.68 42.68 -24.51
N PRO A 13 -5.26 41.47 -24.60
CA PRO A 13 -6.08 40.93 -23.52
C PRO A 13 -5.22 40.64 -22.28
N PRO A 14 -5.74 40.84 -21.06
CA PRO A 14 -5.09 40.37 -19.85
C PRO A 14 -5.02 38.83 -19.83
N PRO A 15 -4.02 38.24 -19.16
CA PRO A 15 -3.87 36.80 -19.09
C PRO A 15 -5.08 36.18 -18.37
N VAL A 16 -5.72 35.23 -19.03
CA VAL A 16 -6.69 34.32 -18.40
C VAL A 16 -6.00 33.57 -17.26
N PRO A 17 -6.56 33.57 -16.04
CA PRO A 17 -6.11 32.67 -14.99
C PRO A 17 -6.29 31.24 -15.49
N ILE A 18 -5.20 30.48 -15.48
CA ILE A 18 -5.23 29.03 -15.69
C ILE A 18 -6.04 28.47 -14.51
N PRO A 19 -7.14 27.72 -14.72
CA PRO A 19 -7.80 27.02 -13.64
C PRO A 19 -6.81 26.00 -13.07
N ASP A 20 -6.52 26.09 -11.76
CA ASP A 20 -5.84 25.03 -11.03
C ASP A 20 -6.65 23.73 -11.16
N ASP A 21 -6.10 22.74 -11.89
CA ASP A 21 -6.52 21.35 -11.84
C ASP A 21 -6.15 20.77 -10.46
N GLU A 22 -6.91 21.15 -9.44
CA GLU A 22 -6.84 20.57 -8.09
C GLU A 22 -8.13 19.80 -7.82
N ASP A 23 -8.33 18.65 -8.48
CA ASP A 23 -9.25 17.62 -7.98
C ASP A 23 -9.05 16.25 -8.68
N THR A 24 -8.28 15.36 -8.07
CA THR A 24 -8.64 13.93 -8.06
C THR A 24 -8.18 13.33 -6.73
N ALA A 25 -8.45 14.04 -5.63
CA ALA A 25 -8.58 13.38 -4.35
C ALA A 25 -9.97 12.74 -4.35
N ALA A 26 -10.03 11.43 -4.16
CA ALA A 26 -11.27 10.70 -4.03
C ALA A 26 -12.02 11.11 -2.74
N ASP A 27 -12.62 12.30 -2.73
CA ASP A 27 -13.72 12.60 -1.82
C ASP A 27 -14.99 12.10 -2.51
N LEU A 28 -15.24 10.78 -2.40
CA LEU A 28 -16.62 10.32 -2.52
C LEU A 28 -17.33 10.89 -1.30
N PRO A 29 -18.25 11.86 -1.44
CA PRO A 29 -19.02 12.26 -0.30
C PRO A 29 -19.82 11.03 0.13
N LEU A 30 -19.51 10.47 1.31
CA LEU A 30 -20.35 9.49 2.00
C LEU A 30 -21.62 10.22 2.44
N THR A 31 -22.41 10.65 1.46
CA THR A 31 -23.73 11.20 1.68
C THR A 31 -24.59 10.10 2.26
N MET A 32 -25.46 10.46 3.20
CA MET A 32 -26.41 9.51 3.80
C MET A 32 -27.28 8.81 2.73
N ALA A 33 -27.38 9.38 1.51
CA ALA A 33 -27.99 8.75 0.36
C ALA A 33 -27.26 7.49 -0.12
N ALA A 34 -25.92 7.47 -0.08
CA ALA A 34 -25.13 6.27 -0.37
C ALA A 34 -25.44 5.12 0.62
N SER A 35 -25.76 5.44 1.88
CA SER A 35 -26.18 4.45 2.88
C SER A 35 -27.53 3.78 2.55
N VAL A 36 -28.46 4.51 1.92
CA VAL A 36 -29.75 3.96 1.46
C VAL A 36 -29.55 3.03 0.25
N VAL A 37 -28.58 3.32 -0.61
CA VAL A 37 -28.21 2.43 -1.73
C VAL A 37 -27.52 1.16 -1.20
N LEU A 38 -26.66 1.27 -0.17
CA LEU A 38 -26.05 0.10 0.48
C LEU A 38 -27.07 -0.80 1.20
N THR A 39 -28.14 -0.24 1.76
CA THR A 39 -29.22 -1.03 2.40
C THR A 39 -30.21 -1.63 1.40
N SER A 40 -30.27 -1.10 0.17
CA SER A 40 -31.09 -1.64 -0.92
C SER A 40 -30.31 -2.49 -1.93
N LEU A 41 -29.03 -2.78 -1.64
CA LEU A 41 -28.23 -3.67 -2.48
C LEU A 41 -28.90 -5.06 -2.56
N PRO A 42 -29.03 -5.64 -3.77
CA PRO A 42 -29.52 -7.01 -3.94
C PRO A 42 -28.76 -7.97 -3.02
N ARG A 43 -29.46 -8.93 -2.41
CA ARG A 43 -28.89 -9.91 -1.45
C ARG A 43 -27.64 -10.61 -2.00
N ASP A 44 -27.56 -10.81 -3.31
CA ASP A 44 -26.41 -11.41 -3.98
C ASP A 44 -25.16 -10.54 -3.93
N ALA A 45 -25.29 -9.22 -4.07
CA ALA A 45 -24.17 -8.27 -3.96
C ALA A 45 -23.69 -8.15 -2.50
N ALA A 46 -24.61 -8.15 -1.54
CA ALA A 46 -24.27 -8.18 -0.11
C ALA A 46 -23.56 -9.50 0.28
N LYS A 47 -24.03 -10.63 -0.26
CA LYS A 47 -23.42 -11.95 -0.03
C LYS A 47 -22.05 -12.10 -0.69
N ALA A 48 -21.87 -11.53 -1.90
CA ALA A 48 -20.57 -11.48 -2.56
C ALA A 48 -19.56 -10.62 -1.79
N LEU A 49 -20.01 -9.51 -1.19
CA LEU A 49 -19.15 -8.64 -0.38
C LEU A 49 -18.74 -9.31 0.96
N GLN A 50 -19.63 -10.09 1.58
CA GLN A 50 -19.30 -10.84 2.81
C GLN A 50 -18.09 -11.77 2.61
N GLY A 51 -17.95 -12.39 1.44
CA GLY A 51 -16.81 -13.25 1.11
C GLY A 51 -15.56 -12.49 0.66
N ALA A 52 -15.66 -11.20 0.31
CA ALA A 52 -14.52 -10.41 -0.15
C ALA A 52 -13.49 -10.13 0.97
N GLY A 53 -13.93 -10.15 2.23
CA GLY A 53 -13.07 -10.04 3.42
C GLY A 53 -12.50 -11.37 3.91
N GLU A 54 -13.08 -12.50 3.50
CA GLU A 54 -12.59 -13.82 3.88
C GLU A 54 -11.32 -14.15 3.08
N LEU A 55 -10.18 -13.90 3.70
CA LEU A 55 -8.96 -14.64 3.42
C LEU A 55 -9.25 -16.11 3.78
N GLY A 56 -9.83 -16.89 2.86
CA GLY A 56 -10.11 -18.34 3.02
C GLY A 56 -8.86 -19.21 3.23
N VAL A 57 -7.71 -18.59 3.53
CA VAL A 57 -6.44 -19.19 3.88
C VAL A 57 -6.15 -18.80 5.32
N GLU A 58 -6.33 -19.73 6.26
CA GLU A 58 -6.02 -19.51 7.69
C GLU A 58 -4.51 -19.32 7.91
N LYS A 59 -3.68 -20.04 7.14
CA LYS A 59 -2.22 -20.03 7.27
C LYS A 59 -1.56 -19.89 5.90
N VAL A 60 -0.65 -18.92 5.81
CA VAL A 60 0.11 -18.61 4.60
C VAL A 60 1.57 -19.03 4.77
N THR A 61 2.19 -19.43 3.67
CA THR A 61 3.60 -19.83 3.65
C THR A 61 4.46 -18.62 3.31
N VAL A 62 5.45 -18.33 4.17
CA VAL A 62 6.39 -17.22 4.02
C VAL A 62 7.80 -17.79 3.89
N ARG A 63 8.52 -17.40 2.83
CA ARG A 63 9.91 -17.78 2.58
C ARG A 63 10.83 -16.59 2.80
N PHE A 64 11.73 -16.71 3.77
CA PHE A 64 12.76 -15.71 4.02
C PHE A 64 13.99 -15.93 3.15
N GLN A 65 14.44 -14.86 2.49
CA GLN A 65 15.63 -14.86 1.66
C GLN A 65 16.63 -13.82 2.19
N PRO A 66 17.83 -14.22 2.60
CA PRO A 66 18.87 -13.27 2.94
C PRO A 66 19.32 -12.52 1.68
N VAL A 67 19.54 -11.21 1.82
CA VAL A 67 20.05 -10.33 0.76
C VAL A 67 21.32 -9.63 1.26
N GLY A 68 22.35 -9.65 0.41
CA GLY A 68 23.67 -9.13 0.74
C GLY A 68 24.38 -10.00 1.78
N SER A 69 24.98 -9.36 2.78
CA SER A 69 25.77 -10.03 3.82
C SER A 69 24.95 -10.48 5.04
N ALA A 70 23.62 -10.64 4.88
CA ALA A 70 22.74 -10.99 5.99
C ALA A 70 22.93 -12.46 6.45
N PRO A 71 22.81 -12.77 7.76
CA PRO A 71 22.89 -14.12 8.29
C PRO A 71 21.86 -15.07 7.65
N HIS A 72 22.27 -16.27 7.29
CA HIS A 72 21.40 -17.27 6.68
C HIS A 72 20.60 -18.04 7.73
N LEU A 73 19.29 -18.16 7.54
CA LEU A 73 18.44 -19.01 8.36
C LEU A 73 18.53 -20.48 7.93
N GLN A 74 18.63 -21.39 8.92
CA GLN A 74 18.58 -22.85 8.75
C GLN A 74 17.26 -23.30 8.09
N GLN A 75 16.14 -22.82 8.63
CA GLN A 75 14.81 -22.98 8.03
C GLN A 75 14.39 -21.65 7.41
N ARG A 76 14.12 -21.65 6.11
CA ARG A 76 13.73 -20.43 5.36
C ARG A 76 12.23 -20.31 5.17
N VAL A 77 11.49 -21.41 5.24
CA VAL A 77 10.05 -21.45 4.97
C VAL A 77 9.29 -21.66 6.28
N PHE A 78 8.37 -20.75 6.59
CA PHE A 78 7.52 -20.78 7.78
C PHE A 78 6.06 -20.60 7.42
N LYS A 79 5.18 -21.21 8.21
CA LYS A 79 3.73 -20.99 8.12
C LYS A 79 3.33 -19.93 9.15
N VAL A 80 2.67 -18.89 8.69
CA VAL A 80 2.20 -17.77 9.51
C VAL A 80 0.69 -17.67 9.37
N SER A 81 -0.01 -17.31 10.46
CA SER A 81 -1.45 -17.04 10.38
C SER A 81 -1.71 -15.83 9.48
N SER A 82 -2.67 -15.92 8.57
CA SER A 82 -3.03 -14.84 7.65
C SER A 82 -3.58 -13.60 8.36
N SER A 83 -4.12 -13.79 9.57
CA SER A 83 -4.63 -12.72 10.44
C SER A 83 -3.54 -11.84 11.06
N GLN A 84 -2.26 -12.23 10.96
CA GLN A 84 -1.18 -11.47 11.56
C GLN A 84 -0.71 -10.31 10.68
N ARG A 85 -0.18 -9.28 11.34
CA ARG A 85 0.48 -8.13 10.71
C ARG A 85 1.93 -8.42 10.38
N PHE A 86 2.46 -7.69 9.41
CA PHE A 86 3.84 -7.83 8.96
C PHE A 86 4.86 -7.48 10.06
N GLU A 87 4.54 -6.57 10.98
CA GLU A 87 5.38 -6.27 12.15
C GLU A 87 5.78 -7.53 12.95
N THR A 88 4.84 -8.46 13.13
CA THR A 88 5.09 -9.71 13.86
C THR A 88 6.12 -10.57 13.13
N VAL A 89 6.10 -10.56 11.79
CA VAL A 89 7.07 -11.28 10.95
C VAL A 89 8.47 -10.66 11.10
N VAL A 90 8.57 -9.34 11.11
CA VAL A 90 9.84 -8.62 11.33
C VAL A 90 10.40 -8.89 12.73
N ARG A 91 9.54 -8.86 13.76
CA ARG A 91 9.93 -9.17 15.15
C ARG A 91 10.41 -10.62 15.28
N PHE A 92 9.74 -11.56 14.62
CA PHE A 92 10.16 -12.95 14.58
C PHE A 92 11.53 -13.11 13.93
N LEU A 93 11.74 -12.43 12.80
CA LEU A 93 13.01 -12.44 12.08
C LEU A 93 14.15 -11.91 12.95
N ARG A 94 13.97 -10.76 13.61
CA ARG A 94 14.95 -10.18 14.55
C ARG A 94 15.37 -11.16 15.64
N ARG A 95 14.40 -11.83 16.27
CA ARG A 95 14.64 -12.84 17.31
C ARG A 95 15.41 -14.06 16.79
N LYS A 96 15.10 -14.50 15.56
CA LYS A 96 15.75 -15.67 14.95
C LYS A 96 17.18 -15.38 14.49
N LEU A 97 17.47 -14.17 14.05
CA LEU A 97 18.82 -13.79 13.63
C LEU A 97 19.69 -13.33 14.82
N GLY A 98 19.09 -13.05 16.00
CA GLY A 98 19.83 -12.54 17.15
C GLY A 98 20.33 -11.09 16.97
N VAL A 99 19.64 -10.31 16.13
CA VAL A 99 19.98 -8.92 15.82
C VAL A 99 19.68 -8.05 17.05
N ARG A 100 20.59 -7.13 17.38
CA ARG A 100 20.40 -6.19 18.48
C ARG A 100 19.31 -5.17 18.15
N GLU A 101 18.64 -4.62 19.15
CA GLU A 101 17.63 -3.56 18.93
C GLU A 101 18.19 -2.30 18.25
N SER A 102 19.49 -2.05 18.40
CA SER A 102 20.21 -0.96 17.73
C SER A 102 20.38 -1.17 16.22
N GLU A 103 20.19 -2.39 15.73
CA GLU A 103 20.40 -2.74 14.33
C GLU A 103 19.07 -2.73 13.56
N SER A 104 19.07 -2.03 12.43
CA SER A 104 17.93 -1.99 11.52
C SER A 104 17.86 -3.27 10.70
N VAL A 105 16.64 -3.78 10.52
CA VAL A 105 16.37 -4.91 9.62
C VAL A 105 15.40 -4.41 8.58
N PHE A 106 15.84 -4.44 7.32
CA PHE A 106 15.05 -4.05 6.18
C PHE A 106 14.46 -5.30 5.54
N CYS A 107 13.14 -5.29 5.33
CA CYS A 107 12.41 -6.40 4.73
C CYS A 107 11.77 -5.94 3.43
N TYR A 108 11.92 -6.75 2.38
CA TYR A 108 11.39 -6.49 1.06
C TYR A 108 10.57 -7.67 0.58
N VAL A 109 9.35 -7.44 0.10
CA VAL A 109 8.54 -8.48 -0.54
C VAL A 109 9.03 -8.67 -1.96
N ASN A 110 9.31 -9.92 -2.36
CA ASN A 110 9.84 -10.31 -3.67
C ASN A 110 11.08 -9.50 -4.13
N SER A 111 11.84 -8.91 -3.20
CA SER A 111 12.97 -8.00 -3.47
C SER A 111 12.62 -6.77 -4.31
N VAL A 112 11.37 -6.30 -4.26
CA VAL A 112 10.90 -5.16 -5.09
C VAL A 112 10.42 -3.96 -4.27
N PHE A 113 9.77 -4.17 -3.13
CA PHE A 113 9.29 -3.07 -2.27
C PHE A 113 9.30 -3.49 -0.80
N ALA A 114 9.33 -2.50 0.10
CA ALA A 114 9.22 -2.72 1.54
C ALA A 114 7.77 -2.47 2.00
N PRO A 115 7.04 -3.50 2.48
CA PRO A 115 5.67 -3.32 2.95
C PRO A 115 5.62 -2.56 4.29
N GLY A 116 4.48 -1.92 4.58
CA GLY A 116 4.21 -1.34 5.90
C GLY A 116 4.18 -2.39 7.01
N LEU A 117 4.54 -2.01 8.24
CA LEU A 117 4.51 -2.91 9.40
C LEU A 117 3.07 -3.27 9.82
N ASP A 118 2.13 -2.39 9.51
CA ASP A 118 0.70 -2.51 9.76
C ASP A 118 -0.03 -3.36 8.71
N GLU A 119 0.62 -3.68 7.58
CA GLU A 119 0.02 -4.51 6.54
C GLU A 119 -0.25 -5.95 7.01
N GLY A 120 -1.38 -6.50 6.57
CA GLY A 120 -1.76 -7.88 6.84
C GLY A 120 -0.99 -8.88 5.99
N VAL A 121 -0.38 -9.88 6.61
CA VAL A 121 0.40 -10.92 5.91
C VAL A 121 -0.47 -11.72 4.95
N GLY A 122 -1.75 -11.94 5.28
CA GLY A 122 -2.70 -12.59 4.37
C GLY A 122 -2.92 -11.83 3.06
N ASN A 123 -3.04 -10.51 3.12
CA ASN A 123 -3.19 -9.66 1.93
C ASN A 123 -1.90 -9.66 1.10
N LEU A 124 -0.75 -9.49 1.75
CA LEU A 124 0.55 -9.57 1.09
C LEU A 124 0.75 -10.91 0.37
N TRP A 125 0.40 -12.03 1.01
CA TRP A 125 0.48 -13.34 0.38
C TRP A 125 -0.51 -13.47 -0.79
N ARG A 126 -1.76 -13.01 -0.64
CA ARG A 126 -2.74 -13.08 -1.74
C ARG A 126 -2.27 -12.31 -2.97
N CYS A 127 -1.74 -11.09 -2.77
CA CYS A 127 -1.37 -10.18 -3.86
C CYS A 127 0.01 -10.48 -4.46
N PHE A 128 0.97 -10.95 -3.65
CA PHE A 128 2.38 -11.04 -4.03
C PHE A 128 3.00 -12.43 -3.86
N LYS A 129 2.22 -13.49 -3.65
CA LYS A 129 2.78 -14.86 -3.58
C LYS A 129 3.44 -15.28 -4.90
N THR A 130 4.54 -16.01 -4.77
CA THR A 130 5.23 -16.69 -5.86
C THR A 130 5.28 -18.17 -5.53
N LYS A 131 4.70 -19.03 -6.39
CA LYS A 131 4.66 -20.50 -6.17
C LYS A 131 4.06 -20.87 -4.80
N ASP A 132 2.95 -20.22 -4.45
CA ASP A 132 2.24 -20.38 -3.16
C ASP A 132 3.02 -19.96 -1.89
N GLU A 133 4.12 -19.24 -2.07
CA GLU A 133 4.92 -18.69 -0.96
C GLU A 133 5.08 -17.18 -1.09
N LEU A 134 4.94 -16.44 0.01
CA LEU A 134 5.31 -15.04 0.08
C LEU A 134 6.82 -14.93 0.31
N VAL A 135 7.55 -14.39 -0.65
CA VAL A 135 9.01 -14.23 -0.52
C VAL A 135 9.33 -12.93 0.19
N VAL A 136 10.01 -13.02 1.32
CA VAL A 136 10.46 -11.88 2.12
C VAL A 136 11.99 -11.87 2.11
N ALA A 137 12.55 -11.01 1.29
CA ALA A 137 13.96 -10.68 1.30
C ALA A 137 14.29 -9.85 2.55
N TYR A 138 15.39 -10.13 3.23
CA TYR A 138 15.84 -9.36 4.40
C TYR A 138 17.30 -8.96 4.32
N SER A 139 17.63 -7.77 4.81
CA SER A 139 18.99 -7.27 4.93
C SER A 139 19.19 -6.37 6.15
N ILE A 140 20.44 -6.26 6.61
CA ILE A 140 20.83 -5.37 7.73
C ILE A 140 21.12 -3.96 7.19
N THR A 141 21.69 -3.89 6.00
CA THR A 141 21.93 -2.63 5.28
C THR A 141 20.79 -2.38 4.31
N PRO A 142 20.36 -1.13 4.11
CA PRO A 142 19.38 -0.82 3.06
C PRO A 142 19.97 -1.26 1.71
N ALA A 143 19.24 -2.12 0.99
CA ALA A 143 19.70 -2.69 -0.28
C ALA A 143 19.20 -1.88 -1.50
N PHE A 144 18.14 -1.11 -1.31
CA PHE A 144 17.51 -0.24 -2.30
C PHE A 144 17.27 1.12 -1.64
N GLY A 145 17.81 2.17 -2.25
CA GLY A 145 17.83 3.56 -1.74
C GLY A 145 16.64 4.37 -2.19
#